data_AF-A0A7X2MSC1-F1
#
_entry.id   AF-A0A7X2MSC1-F1
#
_cell.length_a   1.000
_cell.length_b   1.000
_cell.length_c   1.000
_cell.angle_alpha   90.00
_cell.angle_beta   90.00
_cell.angle_gamma   90.00
#
_symmetry.space_group_name_H-M   'P 1'
#
loop_
_entity.id
_entity.type
_entity.pdbx_description
1 polymer ?
#
loop_
_entity_poly.entity_id
_entity_poly.type
_entity_poly.pdbx_seq_one_letter_code
_entity_poly.pdbx_strand_id
1 'polypeptide(L)'
;MTLKYVIVQQPATTAQLFLLYHGVGDNPDSMGEIGNWFARTFPDALVVSVGSPGASRQWFGETDLHDQTVQQRVDAAMPQFVGSVRHWQKKSGVRPEATA
;
A
#
# COMPACT_ATOMS: atom_id res chain seq x y z
N MET A 1 12.84 6.40 -4.50
CA MET A 1 12.66 5.06 -5.12
C MET A 1 11.17 4.80 -5.25
N THR A 2 10.72 4.32 -6.41
CA THR A 2 9.29 4.03 -6.66
C THR A 2 8.95 2.65 -6.09
N LEU A 3 7.88 2.56 -5.30
CA LEU A 3 7.39 1.27 -4.78
C LEU A 3 6.78 0.44 -5.91
N LYS A 4 6.92 -0.89 -5.83
CA LYS A 4 6.15 -1.79 -6.70
C LYS A 4 4.67 -1.70 -6.35
N TYR A 5 3.80 -1.91 -7.33
CA TYR A 5 2.36 -1.93 -7.11
C TYR A 5 1.65 -2.78 -8.16
N VAL A 6 0.44 -3.21 -7.83
CA VAL A 6 -0.50 -3.87 -8.73
C VAL A 6 -1.81 -3.11 -8.67
N ILE A 7 -2.32 -2.67 -9.82
CA ILE A 7 -3.66 -2.12 -9.94
C ILE A 7 -4.60 -3.29 -10.14
N VAL A 8 -5.46 -3.55 -9.17
CA VAL A 8 -6.44 -4.65 -9.22
C VAL A 8 -7.70 -4.20 -9.94
N GLN A 9 -8.13 -2.96 -9.71
CA GLN A 9 -9.26 -2.33 -10.40
C GLN A 9 -8.99 -0.85 -10.59
N GLN A 10 -9.28 -0.33 -11.79
CA GLN A 10 -9.23 1.09 -12.08
C GLN A 10 -10.47 1.49 -12.90
N PRO A 11 -11.50 2.08 -12.26
CA PRO A 11 -12.69 2.54 -12.95
C PRO A 11 -12.42 3.84 -13.71
N ALA A 12 -13.30 4.18 -14.65
CA ALA A 12 -13.21 5.44 -15.40
C ALA A 12 -13.42 6.68 -14.49
N THR A 13 -14.27 6.55 -13.48
CA THR A 13 -14.48 7.55 -12.43
C THR A 13 -14.27 6.86 -11.08
N THR A 14 -13.37 7.38 -10.26
CA THR A 14 -13.03 6.79 -8.96
C THR A 14 -13.80 7.49 -7.85
N ALA A 15 -14.66 6.76 -7.13
CA ALA A 15 -15.41 7.26 -5.98
C ALA A 15 -14.75 6.91 -4.64
N GLN A 16 -13.93 5.85 -4.61
CA GLN A 16 -13.24 5.35 -3.41
C GLN A 16 -11.85 4.82 -3.79
N LEU A 17 -10.91 4.88 -2.85
CA LEU A 17 -9.58 4.29 -2.97
C LEU A 17 -9.38 3.23 -1.90
N PHE A 18 -8.99 2.02 -2.29
CA PHE A 18 -8.49 0.98 -1.39
C PHE A 18 -7.00 0.77 -1.61
N LEU A 19 -6.21 0.89 -0.54
CA LEU A 19 -4.77 0.62 -0.55
C LEU A 19 -4.44 -0.61 0.28
N LEU A 20 -3.99 -1.67 -0.39
CA LEU A 20 -3.64 -2.92 0.26
C LEU A 20 -2.13 -3.00 0.47
N TYR A 21 -1.74 -3.16 1.74
CA TYR A 21 -0.35 -3.27 2.16
C TYR A 21 -0.12 -4.66 2.74
N HIS A 22 0.84 -5.39 2.16
CA HIS A 22 1.12 -6.77 2.55
C HIS A 22 1.89 -6.87 3.87
N GLY A 23 1.77 -8.02 4.55
CA GLY A 23 2.59 -8.39 5.71
C GLY A 23 4.00 -8.87 5.34
N VAL A 24 4.84 -9.14 6.34
CA VAL A 24 6.24 -9.56 6.14
C VAL A 24 6.32 -10.85 5.30
N GLY A 25 7.21 -10.86 4.30
CA GLY A 25 7.48 -12.02 3.43
C GLY A 25 6.58 -12.12 2.20
N ASP A 26 5.50 -11.32 2.16
CA ASP A 26 4.53 -11.33 1.07
C ASP A 26 4.80 -10.22 0.04
N ASN A 27 3.90 -10.00 -0.92
CA ASN A 27 4.12 -9.15 -2.09
C ASN A 27 2.79 -8.57 -2.64
N PRO A 28 2.84 -7.48 -3.44
CA PRO A 28 1.62 -6.85 -3.96
C PRO A 28 0.83 -7.72 -4.94
N ASP A 29 1.45 -8.68 -5.64
CA ASP A 29 0.76 -9.58 -6.56
C ASP A 29 -0.18 -10.53 -5.79
N SER A 30 0.32 -11.13 -4.70
CA SER A 30 -0.48 -11.99 -3.81
C SER A 30 -1.65 -11.25 -3.15
N MET A 31 -1.47 -9.97 -2.80
CA MET A 31 -2.57 -9.12 -2.31
C MET A 31 -3.65 -8.84 -3.37
N GLY A 32 -3.35 -9.04 -4.66
CA GLY A 32 -4.33 -8.87 -5.74
C GLY A 32 -5.54 -9.81 -5.62
N GLU A 33 -5.37 -11.01 -5.07
CA GLU A 33 -6.49 -11.95 -4.85
C GLU A 33 -7.49 -11.41 -3.84
N ILE A 34 -7.01 -10.85 -2.74
CA ILE A 34 -7.85 -10.16 -1.75
C ILE A 34 -8.46 -8.90 -2.37
N GLY A 35 -7.68 -8.15 -3.15
CA GLY A 35 -8.15 -6.96 -3.88
C GLY A 35 -9.34 -7.23 -4.79
N ASN A 36 -9.42 -8.41 -5.40
CA ASN A 36 -10.55 -8.78 -6.26
C ASN A 36 -11.89 -8.83 -5.52
N TRP A 37 -11.91 -9.10 -4.21
CA TRP A 37 -13.13 -9.05 -3.41
C TRP A 37 -13.64 -7.62 -3.25
N PHE A 38 -12.74 -6.68 -2.99
CA PHE A 38 -13.06 -5.25 -2.93
C PHE A 38 -13.51 -4.73 -4.30
N ALA A 39 -12.80 -5.08 -5.37
CA ALA A 39 -13.15 -4.71 -6.74
C ALA A 39 -14.60 -5.10 -7.08
N ARG A 40 -15.00 -6.34 -6.78
CA ARG A 40 -16.37 -6.84 -7.01
C ARG A 40 -17.43 -6.14 -6.16
N THR A 41 -17.09 -5.78 -4.93
CA THR A 41 -18.05 -5.17 -3.98
C THR A 41 -18.21 -3.67 -4.22
N PHE A 42 -17.14 -3.00 -4.64
CA PHE A 42 -17.07 -1.55 -4.86
C PHE A 42 -16.61 -1.28 -6.31
N PRO A 43 -17.51 -1.34 -7.30
CA PRO A 43 -17.15 -1.27 -8.71
C PRO A 43 -16.53 0.09 -9.12
N ASP A 44 -16.85 1.15 -8.40
CA ASP A 44 -16.31 2.51 -8.63
C ASP A 44 -15.06 2.80 -7.79
N ALA A 45 -14.47 1.79 -7.14
CA ALA A 45 -13.25 1.96 -6.36
C ALA A 45 -11.99 1.70 -7.19
N LEU A 46 -10.97 2.53 -7.00
CA LEU A 46 -9.60 2.21 -7.38
C LEU A 46 -9.02 1.30 -6.30
N VAL A 47 -8.62 0.08 -6.67
CA VAL A 47 -8.03 -0.90 -5.75
C VAL A 47 -6.59 -1.13 -6.14
N VAL A 48 -5.66 -0.85 -5.22
CA VAL A 48 -4.23 -0.94 -5.48
C VAL A 48 -3.54 -1.71 -4.37
N SER A 49 -2.79 -2.74 -4.75
CA SER A 49 -1.86 -3.44 -3.86
C SER A 49 -0.48 -2.80 -3.96
N VAL A 50 0.10 -2.39 -2.84
CA VAL A 50 1.40 -1.68 -2.79
C VAL A 50 2.45 -2.58 -2.15
N GLY A 51 3.61 -2.68 -2.80
CA GLY A 51 4.75 -3.44 -2.32
C GLY A 51 5.65 -2.63 -1.42
N SER A 52 6.31 -3.31 -0.48
CA SER A 52 7.30 -2.70 0.41
C SER A 52 8.54 -2.20 -0.36
N PRO A 53 9.36 -1.31 0.25
CA PRO A 53 10.64 -0.93 -0.31
C PRO A 53 11.61 -2.13 -0.40
N GLY A 54 12.50 -2.09 -1.40
CA GLY A 54 13.58 -3.07 -1.54
C GLY A 54 13.12 -4.49 -1.89
N ALA A 55 14.04 -5.45 -1.78
CA ALA A 55 13.79 -6.86 -2.11
C ALA A 55 13.33 -7.70 -0.89
N SER A 56 13.40 -7.14 0.32
CA SER A 56 13.20 -7.86 1.57
C SER A 56 11.74 -8.15 1.93
N ARG A 57 10.77 -7.70 1.12
CA ARG A 57 9.33 -7.96 1.35
C ARG A 57 8.86 -7.60 2.76
N GLN A 58 9.40 -6.51 3.30
CA GLN A 58 9.07 -5.96 4.61
C GLN A 58 9.14 -4.44 4.55
N TRP A 59 8.24 -3.76 5.27
CA TRP A 59 8.16 -2.31 5.33
C TRP A 59 9.24 -1.69 6.20
N PHE A 60 9.60 -2.41 7.26
CA PHE A 60 10.74 -2.16 8.13
C PHE A 60 11.27 -3.53 8.59
N GLY A 61 12.54 -3.60 8.99
CA GLY A 61 13.13 -4.85 9.48
C GLY A 61 12.90 -5.05 10.97
N GLU A 62 12.42 -6.21 11.38
CA GLU A 62 12.21 -6.55 12.81
C GLU A 62 13.37 -7.35 13.41
N THR A 63 14.25 -7.92 12.57
CA THR A 63 15.42 -8.68 13.00
C THR A 63 16.67 -7.78 13.11
N ASP A 64 17.63 -8.25 13.90
CA ASP A 64 18.94 -7.61 14.08
C ASP A 64 18.81 -6.13 14.46
N LEU A 65 17.99 -5.87 15.47
CA LEU A 65 17.70 -4.52 15.94
C LEU A 65 18.97 -3.77 16.39
N HIS A 66 20.05 -4.47 16.78
CA HIS A 66 21.31 -3.84 17.24
C HIS A 66 21.00 -2.67 18.20
N ASP A 67 21.48 -1.47 17.90
CA ASP A 67 21.27 -0.25 18.71
C ASP A 67 19.95 0.49 18.39
N GLN A 68 19.10 -0.06 17.52
CA GLN A 68 17.82 0.53 17.13
C GLN A 68 16.64 -0.19 17.77
N THR A 69 15.64 0.57 18.20
CA THR A 69 14.33 0.05 18.59
C THR A 69 13.45 -0.22 17.36
N VAL A 70 12.44 -1.08 17.51
CA VAL A 70 11.41 -1.28 16.47
C VAL A 70 10.75 0.06 16.11
N GLN A 71 10.45 0.89 17.12
CA GLN A 71 9.83 2.21 16.89
C GLN A 71 10.68 3.09 15.96
N GLN A 72 11.99 3.15 16.16
CA GLN A 72 12.88 3.94 15.30
C GLN A 72 12.86 3.45 13.84
N ARG A 73 12.69 2.14 13.61
CA ARG A 73 12.58 1.59 12.25
C ARG A 73 11.22 1.89 11.62
N VAL A 74 10.15 1.85 12.41
CA VAL A 74 8.82 2.31 11.98
C VAL A 74 8.89 3.79 11.61
N ASP A 75 9.49 4.63 12.45
CA ASP A 75 9.65 6.07 12.21
C ASP A 75 10.44 6.34 10.92
N ALA A 76 11.48 5.55 10.66
CA ALA A 76 12.27 5.67 9.43
C ALA A 76 11.49 5.24 8.16
N ALA A 77 10.59 4.25 8.26
CA ALA A 77 9.77 3.79 7.15
C ALA A 77 8.54 4.68 6.89
N MET A 78 8.03 5.36 7.93
CA MET A 78 6.78 6.10 7.90
C MET A 78 6.71 7.19 6.81
N PRO A 79 7.77 8.00 6.55
CA PRO A 79 7.73 9.02 5.50
C PRO A 79 7.46 8.43 4.12
N GLN A 80 8.06 7.28 3.78
CA GLN A 80 7.84 6.63 2.50
C GLN A 80 6.45 6.00 2.43
N PHE A 81 6.01 5.36 3.51
CA PHE A 81 4.67 4.78 3.62
C PHE A 81 3.58 5.84 3.41
N VAL A 82 3.60 6.92 4.20
CA VAL A 82 2.66 8.05 4.08
C VAL A 82 2.78 8.72 2.72
N GLY A 83 3.99 8.84 2.17
CA GLY A 83 4.22 9.31 0.81
C GLY A 83 3.49 8.47 -0.24
N SER A 84 3.45 7.16 -0.07
CA SER A 84 2.71 6.25 -0.97
C SER A 84 1.19 6.46 -0.89
N VAL A 85 0.64 6.64 0.31
CA VAL A 85 -0.78 6.92 0.52
C VAL A 85 -1.16 8.23 -0.18
N ARG A 86 -0.41 9.31 0.08
CA ARG A 86 -0.64 10.62 -0.52
C ARG A 86 -0.51 10.59 -2.04
N HIS A 87 0.45 9.82 -2.57
CA HIS A 87 0.62 9.64 -4.00
C HIS A 87 -0.65 9.07 -4.65
N TRP A 88 -1.20 7.99 -4.07
CA TRP A 88 -2.39 7.34 -4.63
C TRP A 88 -3.67 8.14 -4.42
N GLN A 89 -3.82 8.82 -3.29
CA GLN A 89 -4.91 9.78 -3.09
C GLN A 89 -4.90 10.85 -4.19
N LYS A 90 -3.74 11.49 -4.42
CA LYS A 90 -3.59 12.48 -5.49
C LYS A 90 -3.89 11.90 -6.87
N LYS A 91 -3.41 10.69 -7.17
CA LYS A 91 -3.60 10.03 -8.47
C LYS A 91 -5.05 9.61 -8.71
N SER A 92 -5.75 9.17 -7.67
CA SER A 92 -7.15 8.76 -7.73
C SER A 92 -8.12 9.94 -7.86
N GLY A 93 -7.72 11.13 -7.36
CA GLY A 93 -8.59 12.29 -7.27
C GLY A 93 -9.61 12.24 -6.12
N VAL A 94 -9.66 11.14 -5.35
CA VAL A 94 -10.54 11.08 -4.18
C VAL A 94 -9.93 11.80 -2.98
N ARG A 95 -10.80 12.28 -2.09
CA ARG A 95 -10.37 12.90 -0.84
C ARG A 95 -9.90 11.83 0.16
N PRO A 96 -9.10 12.22 1.17
CA PRO A 96 -8.64 11.27 2.18
C PRO A 96 -9.74 10.49 2.90
N GLU A 97 -10.93 11.08 3.10
CA GLU A 97 -12.05 10.41 3.78
C GLU A 97 -12.68 9.27 2.95
N ALA A 98 -12.40 9.25 1.64
CA ALA A 98 -12.81 8.19 0.72
C ALA A 98 -11.67 7.19 0.46
N THR A 99 -10.64 7.17 1.31
CA THR A 99 -9.55 6.19 1.27
C THR A 99 -9.69 5.20 2.42
N ALA A 100 -9.55 3.92 2.12
CA ALA A 100 -9.52 2.81 3.07
C ALA A 100 -8.24 1.98 2.93
#